data_AF-A0AAJ1P5S9-F1
#
_entry.id   AF-A0AAJ1P5S9-F1
#
_cell.length_a   1.000
_cell.length_b   1.000
_cell.length_c   1.000
_cell.angle_alpha   90.00
_cell.angle_beta   90.00
_cell.angle_gamma   90.00
#
_symmetry.space_group_name_H-M   'P 1'
#
loop_
_entity.id
_entity.type
_entity.pdbx_description
1 polymer ?
#
loop_
_entity_poly.entity_id
_entity_poly.type
_entity_poly.pdbx_seq_one_letter_code
_entity_poly.pdbx_strand_id
1 'polypeptide(L)' 'MYFGVDYYPEQWDYSLINEDLNRIANSELNCIRIAEFAWHLIGAYRK' A
#
# COMPACT_ATOMS: atom_id res chain seq x y z
N MET A 1 -11.46 -11.90 12.22
CA MET A 1 -10.00 -12.08 12.21
C MET A 1 -9.46 -11.37 10.99
N TYR A 2 -8.48 -10.48 11.16
CA TYR A 2 -7.84 -9.81 10.03
C TYR A 2 -6.68 -10.67 9.53
N PHE A 3 -6.63 -10.90 8.23
CA PHE A 3 -5.52 -11.57 7.54
C PHE A 3 -5.13 -10.67 6.38
N GLY A 4 -3.91 -10.16 6.42
CA GLY A 4 -3.55 -9.02 5.59
C GLY A 4 -2.09 -9.01 5.17
N VAL A 5 -1.75 -7.98 4.40
CA VAL A 5 -0.41 -7.76 3.85
C VAL A 5 0.07 -6.34 4.16
N ASP A 6 1.37 -6.22 4.36
CA ASP A 6 2.05 -4.93 4.36
C ASP A 6 2.33 -4.53 2.91
N TYR A 7 1.62 -3.51 2.43
CA TYR A 7 1.74 -3.02 1.07
C TYR A 7 2.25 -1.59 1.08
N TYR A 8 3.38 -1.37 0.41
CA TYR A 8 4.05 -0.07 0.34
C TYR A 8 3.95 0.48 -1.09
N PRO A 9 2.79 1.01 -1.51
CA PRO A 9 2.62 1.54 -2.88
C PRO A 9 3.64 2.64 -3.20
N GLU A 10 4.16 3.33 -2.19
CA GLU A 10 5.20 4.35 -2.33
C GLU A 10 6.56 3.82 -2.82
N GLN A 11 6.79 2.51 -2.78
CA GLN A 11 8.05 1.89 -3.22
C GLN A 11 8.00 1.39 -4.68
N TRP A 12 6.84 1.45 -5.33
CA TRP A 12 6.61 0.88 -6.65
C TRP A 12 6.11 1.93 -7.64
N ASP A 13 6.19 1.61 -8.93
CA ASP A 13 5.59 2.44 -9.97
C ASP A 13 4.06 2.45 -9.81
N TYR A 14 3.44 3.63 -9.89
CA TYR A 14 2.00 3.81 -9.72
C TYR A 14 1.17 2.98 -10.70
N SER A 15 1.72 2.62 -11.88
CA SER A 15 1.04 1.77 -12.86
C SER A 15 0.76 0.35 -12.35
N LEU A 16 1.52 -0.14 -11.36
CA LEU A 16 1.39 -1.49 -10.81
C LEU A 16 0.25 -1.61 -9.78
N ILE A 17 -0.19 -0.49 -9.18
CA ILE A 17 -1.11 -0.50 -8.04
C ILE A 17 -2.41 -1.23 -8.37
N ASN A 18 -2.98 -1.02 -9.55
CA ASN A 18 -4.24 -1.67 -9.92
C ASN A 18 -4.09 -3.20 -10.03
N GLU A 19 -2.96 -3.67 -10.58
CA GLU A 19 -2.70 -5.10 -10.70
C GLU A 19 -2.49 -5.73 -9.32
N ASP A 20 -1.72 -5.07 -8.44
CA ASP A 20 -1.46 -5.57 -7.09
C ASP A 20 -2.73 -5.58 -6.23
N LEU A 21 -3.56 -4.53 -6.29
CA LEU A 21 -4.85 -4.52 -5.62
C LEU A 21 -5.78 -5.62 -6.13
N ASN A 22 -5.78 -5.90 -7.44
CA ASN A 22 -6.54 -7.02 -7.99
C ASN A 22 -6.03 -8.35 -7.46
N ARG A 23 -4.71 -8.56 -7.34
CA ARG A 23 -4.14 -9.79 -6.77
C ARG A 23 -4.52 -9.96 -5.31
N ILE A 24 -4.45 -8.90 -4.51
CA ILE A 24 -4.83 -8.92 -3.10
C ILE A 24 -6.33 -9.21 -2.95
N ALA A 25 -7.18 -8.56 -3.74
CA ALA A 25 -8.64 -8.76 -3.69
C ALA A 25 -9.08 -10.16 -4.13
N ASN A 26 -8.33 -10.81 -5.03
CA ASN A 26 -8.58 -12.19 -5.46
C ASN A 26 -7.93 -13.24 -4.54
N SER A 27 -7.28 -12.83 -3.45
CA SER A 27 -6.72 -13.72 -2.43
C SER A 27 -7.65 -13.84 -1.21
N GLU A 28 -7.24 -14.58 -0.19
CA GLU A 28 -7.97 -14.69 1.08
C GLU A 28 -7.73 -13.50 2.05
N LEU A 29 -6.96 -12.49 1.62
CA LEU A 29 -6.63 -11.32 2.42
C LEU A 29 -7.83 -10.36 2.53
N ASN A 30 -7.98 -9.72 3.69
CA ASN A 30 -9.07 -8.80 4.00
C ASN A 30 -8.60 -7.47 4.63
N CYS A 31 -7.29 -7.27 4.74
CA CYS A 31 -6.70 -6.07 5.34
C CYS A 31 -5.38 -5.73 4.64
N ILE A 32 -5.10 -4.44 4.49
CA ILE A 32 -3.83 -3.93 3.98
C ILE A 32 -3.33 -2.86 4.94
N ARG A 33 -2.07 -2.98 5.35
CA ARG A 33 -1.34 -1.93 6.08
C ARG A 33 -0.45 -1.17 5.10
N ILE A 34 -0.49 0.16 5.14
CA ILE A 34 0.30 1.04 4.27
C ILE A 34 1.02 2.12 5.08
N ALA A 35 1.97 2.81 4.44
CA ALA A 35 2.54 4.07 4.90
C ALA A 35 3.37 4.07 6.21
N GLU A 36 3.84 2.91 6.68
CA GLU A 36 4.69 2.81 7.89
C GLU A 36 5.95 3.69 7.80
N PHE A 37 6.48 3.88 6.59
CA PHE A 37 7.71 4.64 6.33
C PHE A 37 7.50 5.85 5.41
N ALA A 38 6.25 6.16 5.06
CA ALA A 38 5.90 7.17 4.06
C ALA A 38 5.89 8.61 4.60
N TRP A 39 6.31 8.86 5.85
CA TRP A 39 6.30 10.21 6.42
C TRP A 39 7.04 11.21 5.51
N HIS A 40 8.19 10.83 4.96
CA HIS A 40 8.99 11.69 4.09
C HIS A 40 8.27 12.11 2.78
N LEU A 41 7.20 11.41 2.40
CA LEU A 41 6.35 11.72 1.24
C LEU A 41 5.12 12.55 1.63
N ILE A 42 4.50 12.25 2.77
CA ILE A 42 3.24 12.86 3.22
C ILE A 42 3.48 14.13 4.05
N GLY A 43 4.47 14.09 4.94
CA GLY A 43 4.81 15.16 5.88
C GLY A 43 5.63 16.29 5.27
N ALA A 44 5.96 16.22 3.98
CA ALA A 44 6.67 17.27 3.27
C ALA A 44 5.73 18.40 2.83
N TYR A 45 4.90 18.95 3.74
CA TYR A 45 4.46 20.34 3.60
C TYR A 45 5.68 21.24 3.87
N ARG A 46 6.51 21.41 2.85
CA ARG A 46 7.54 22.45 2.84
C ARG A 46 6.83 23.79 2.63
N LYS A 47 7.06 24.72 3.57
CA LYS A 47 6.87 26.15 3.33
C LYS A 47 7.64 26.60 2.11
#